data_AF-A0A8T1XB86-F1
#
_entry.id   AF-A0A8T1XB86-F1
#
_cell.length_a   1.000
_cell.length_b   1.000
_cell.length_c   1.000
_cell.angle_alpha   90.00
_cell.angle_beta   90.00
_cell.angle_gamma   90.00
#
_symmetry.space_group_name_H-M   'P 1'
#
loop_
_entity.id
_entity.type
_entity.pdbx_description
1 polymer ?
#
loop_
_entity_poly.entity_id
_entity_poly.type
_entity_poly.pdbx_seq_one_letter_code
_entity_poly.pdbx_strand_id
1 'polypeptide(L)'
;MPTLEEENQQITAAHADHSATSQVQSTDGPTDDRHPKRRKHNSANGMGKELTPEQKSLVKNYVTRTVAEGAVKCSYCDKEISSRNIDRWASHLRGCAKTPDEIKAQIQPFRGNSPPPADASAALRHPVKTLELSAEHTSTTGIVMPIAASSSSTTTSSSHLSVPSSSPMGSGYNEVFKVHVSKDYMKFNAAHFIAYKGFREKLHGHNYRLAVTITGQVGPDGYVVDFGEIKKISRVICKDLNESFLVPMNSDALKISFDDTNVHIVTEDMAKFSFPKADCSLLPIVHSSAEELAIYISNQLIDAFTMVALLERGARKIEVSISEANQQFASYERTIMT
;
A
#
# COMPACT_ATOMS: atom_id res chain seq x y z
N MET A 1 -0.57 -35.94 -52.68
CA MET A 1 0.34 -36.27 -53.81
C MET A 1 -0.39 -35.84 -55.06
N PRO A 2 0.03 -34.72 -55.67
CA PRO A 2 1.28 -34.65 -56.42
C PRO A 2 2.32 -33.71 -55.80
N THR A 3 3.48 -33.72 -56.43
CA THR A 3 4.83 -33.40 -55.94
C THR A 3 5.24 -31.95 -56.14
N LEU A 4 6.16 -31.54 -55.27
CA LEU A 4 6.90 -30.29 -55.23
C LEU A 4 7.84 -30.16 -56.43
N GLU A 5 7.52 -29.26 -57.35
CA GLU A 5 8.43 -28.48 -58.21
C GLU A 5 7.52 -27.69 -59.17
N GLU A 6 7.83 -26.41 -59.42
CA GLU A 6 7.10 -25.49 -60.34
C GLU A 6 6.05 -24.52 -59.76
N GLU A 7 6.34 -23.81 -58.67
CA GLU A 7 5.66 -22.52 -58.43
C GLU A 7 6.56 -21.46 -57.76
N ASN A 8 7.78 -21.30 -58.28
CA ASN A 8 8.67 -20.20 -57.91
C ASN A 8 9.02 -19.36 -59.15
N GLN A 9 8.04 -18.62 -59.67
CA GLN A 9 8.24 -17.64 -60.74
C GLN A 9 7.15 -16.55 -60.76
N GLN A 10 7.20 -15.67 -59.76
CA GLN A 10 6.68 -14.30 -59.76
C GLN A 10 7.10 -13.72 -58.40
N ILE A 11 8.07 -12.81 -58.26
CA ILE A 11 8.15 -11.48 -58.85
C ILE A 11 9.63 -11.05 -58.80
N THR A 12 10.28 -10.97 -59.95
CA THR A 12 11.53 -10.21 -60.15
C THR A 12 11.20 -9.01 -61.01
N ALA A 13 11.18 -7.82 -60.42
CA ALA A 13 11.22 -6.57 -61.17
C ALA A 13 11.97 -5.50 -60.37
N ALA A 14 13.03 -4.99 -61.01
CA ALA A 14 13.67 -3.68 -60.81
C ALA A 14 14.53 -3.47 -59.55
N HIS A 15 15.81 -3.85 -59.67
CA HIS A 15 16.94 -3.11 -59.10
C HIS A 15 17.71 -2.40 -60.22
N ALA A 16 18.31 -1.26 -59.86
CA ALA A 16 19.15 -0.33 -60.64
C ALA A 16 18.39 0.77 -61.43
N ASP A 17 18.35 1.99 -60.90
CA ASP A 17 19.32 3.06 -61.21
C ASP A 17 18.90 4.35 -60.48
N HIS A 18 19.86 5.13 -59.97
CA HIS A 18 19.80 6.59 -59.81
C HIS A 18 21.02 7.12 -59.06
N SER A 19 21.97 7.65 -59.82
CA SER A 19 22.93 8.67 -59.38
C SER A 19 22.35 10.06 -59.65
N ALA A 20 22.31 10.93 -58.64
CA ALA A 20 22.53 12.38 -58.78
C ALA A 20 22.73 13.04 -57.41
N THR A 21 23.85 13.73 -57.30
CA THR A 21 24.46 14.37 -56.13
C THR A 21 23.77 15.70 -55.77
N SER A 22 23.66 16.00 -54.47
CA SER A 22 23.39 17.34 -53.95
C SER A 22 24.12 17.53 -52.63
N GLN A 23 25.08 18.46 -52.61
CA GLN A 23 25.91 18.83 -51.46
C GLN A 23 25.16 19.82 -50.56
N VAL A 24 25.17 19.60 -49.25
CA VAL A 24 25.13 20.67 -48.24
C VAL A 24 26.10 20.32 -47.11
N GLN A 25 27.05 21.22 -46.86
CA GLN A 25 28.12 21.14 -45.88
C GLN A 25 27.58 21.32 -44.46
N SER A 26 27.99 20.45 -43.54
CA SER A 26 27.87 20.63 -42.08
C SER A 26 29.25 20.91 -41.50
N THR A 27 29.41 22.08 -40.88
CA THR A 27 30.62 22.51 -40.18
C THR A 27 30.57 22.06 -38.73
N ASP A 28 31.47 21.16 -38.34
CA ASP A 28 31.79 20.87 -36.93
C ASP A 28 32.88 21.84 -36.42
N GLY A 29 32.63 22.45 -35.27
CA GLY A 29 33.63 23.18 -34.49
C GLY A 29 33.46 22.81 -33.00
N PRO A 30 34.55 22.58 -32.24
CA PRO A 30 34.44 22.18 -30.83
C PRO A 30 34.46 23.42 -29.94
N THR A 31 33.51 23.53 -29.01
CA THR A 31 33.59 24.48 -27.89
C THR A 31 33.58 23.73 -26.57
N ASP A 32 34.74 23.80 -25.93
CA ASP A 32 35.02 23.48 -24.53
C ASP A 32 34.22 24.44 -23.63
N ASP A 33 33.45 23.90 -22.68
CA ASP A 33 32.94 24.67 -21.56
C ASP A 33 32.85 23.80 -20.31
N ARG A 34 33.95 23.81 -19.56
CA ARG A 34 34.02 23.33 -18.18
C ARG A 34 33.46 24.42 -17.26
N HIS A 35 32.34 24.14 -16.59
CA HIS A 35 31.99 24.79 -15.33
C HIS A 35 31.48 23.76 -14.30
N PRO A 36 31.80 23.94 -13.01
CA PRO A 36 31.81 22.85 -12.04
C PRO A 36 30.42 22.51 -11.47
N LYS A 37 30.20 21.21 -11.23
CA LYS A 37 29.03 20.66 -10.55
C LYS A 37 28.86 21.29 -9.16
N ARG A 38 27.90 22.21 -9.01
CA ARG A 38 27.35 22.59 -7.68
C ARG A 38 26.62 21.37 -7.11
N ARG A 39 27.25 20.69 -6.14
CA ARG A 39 26.57 19.79 -5.20
C ARG A 39 25.49 20.58 -4.47
N LYS A 40 24.23 20.42 -4.88
CA LYS A 40 23.09 20.81 -4.04
C LYS A 40 22.98 19.78 -2.91
N HIS A 41 23.44 20.16 -1.72
CA HIS A 41 22.96 19.55 -0.48
C HIS A 41 21.45 19.80 -0.41
N ASN A 42 20.64 18.74 -0.60
CA ASN A 42 19.24 18.77 -0.20
C ASN A 42 19.19 18.47 1.31
N SER A 43 19.28 19.52 2.10
CA SER A 43 18.69 19.55 3.44
C SER A 43 17.24 20.01 3.30
N ALA A 44 16.28 19.14 3.63
CA ALA A 44 15.04 19.45 4.37
C ALA A 44 13.94 18.39 4.15
N ASN A 45 13.37 17.94 5.26
CA ASN A 45 12.01 17.42 5.45
C ASN A 45 11.61 16.08 4.84
N GLY A 46 12.17 15.00 5.40
CA GLY A 46 11.48 13.71 5.51
C GLY A 46 11.11 13.46 6.98
N MET A 47 9.98 13.99 7.46
CA MET A 47 9.50 13.69 8.82
C MET A 47 8.09 13.09 8.75
N GLY A 48 7.94 11.88 9.32
CA GLY A 48 6.68 11.48 9.94
C GLY A 48 6.00 10.17 9.52
N LYS A 49 6.61 9.28 8.73
CA LYS A 49 5.83 8.18 8.11
C LYS A 49 6.54 6.83 7.90
N GLU A 50 7.80 6.69 8.32
CA GLU A 50 8.60 5.45 8.19
C GLU A 50 9.03 4.97 9.58
N LEU A 51 9.06 3.65 9.80
CA LEU A 51 9.55 3.07 11.05
C LEU A 51 11.04 3.36 11.21
N THR A 52 11.48 3.67 12.43
CA THR A 52 12.92 3.78 12.73
C THR A 52 13.60 2.40 12.57
N PRO A 53 14.93 2.34 12.39
CA PRO A 53 15.65 1.07 12.36
C PRO A 53 15.39 0.18 13.58
N GLU A 54 15.25 0.79 14.76
CA GLU A 54 14.93 0.11 16.03
C GLU A 54 13.54 -0.50 15.99
N GLN A 55 12.54 0.25 15.52
CA GLN A 55 11.17 -0.25 15.37
C GLN A 55 11.09 -1.37 14.33
N LYS A 56 11.83 -1.23 13.21
CA LYS A 56 11.97 -2.29 12.21
C LYS A 56 12.60 -3.55 12.83
N SER A 57 13.60 -3.40 13.71
CA SER A 57 14.18 -4.54 14.44
C SER A 57 13.13 -5.20 15.36
N LEU A 58 12.39 -4.39 16.12
CA LEU A 58 11.36 -4.86 17.04
C LEU A 58 10.25 -5.65 16.33
N VAL A 59 9.80 -5.19 15.16
CA VAL A 59 8.81 -5.88 14.33
C VAL A 59 9.26 -7.30 13.94
N LYS A 60 10.57 -7.51 13.67
CA LYS A 60 11.10 -8.85 13.32
C LYS A 60 10.96 -9.85 14.46
N ASN A 61 10.95 -9.40 15.70
CA ASN A 61 10.83 -10.28 16.87
C ASN A 61 9.41 -10.84 17.05
N TYR A 62 8.41 -10.21 16.41
CA TYR A 62 6.99 -10.58 16.54
C TYR A 62 6.39 -11.19 15.27
N VAL A 63 7.26 -11.62 14.36
CA VAL A 63 6.89 -12.42 13.21
C VAL A 63 7.79 -13.65 13.11
N THR A 64 7.24 -14.77 12.65
CA THR A 64 8.00 -15.98 12.37
C THR A 64 8.17 -16.15 10.87
N ARG A 65 9.36 -16.57 10.44
CA ARG A 65 9.61 -16.95 9.05
C ARG A 65 9.56 -18.46 8.95
N THR A 66 8.70 -18.99 8.10
CA THR A 66 8.73 -20.41 7.75
C THR A 66 9.74 -20.63 6.63
N VAL A 67 10.66 -21.58 6.85
CA VAL A 67 11.77 -21.87 5.93
C VAL A 67 11.27 -22.43 4.59
N ALA A 68 10.10 -23.08 4.60
CA ALA A 68 9.56 -23.79 3.45
C ALA A 68 9.00 -22.87 2.34
N GLU A 69 8.55 -21.65 2.65
CA GLU A 69 7.76 -20.85 1.69
C GLU A 69 8.12 -19.36 1.66
N GLY A 70 9.04 -18.89 2.51
CA GLY A 70 9.32 -17.45 2.66
C GLY A 70 8.13 -16.65 3.20
N ALA A 71 7.09 -17.36 3.66
CA ALA A 71 5.92 -16.83 4.30
C ALA A 71 6.28 -16.30 5.70
N VAL A 72 5.75 -15.13 6.02
CA VAL A 72 5.94 -14.47 7.31
C VAL A 72 4.63 -14.57 8.07
N LYS A 73 4.63 -15.16 9.27
CA LYS A 73 3.42 -15.26 10.09
C LYS A 73 3.49 -14.32 11.28
N CYS A 74 2.35 -13.78 11.67
CA CYS A 74 2.22 -13.02 12.91
C CYS A 74 2.36 -13.95 14.11
N SER A 75 3.29 -13.67 15.03
CA SER A 75 3.52 -14.51 16.22
C SER A 75 2.34 -14.56 17.20
N TYR A 76 1.34 -13.67 17.06
CA TYR A 76 0.20 -13.58 17.96
C TYR A 76 -1.08 -14.23 17.41
N CYS A 77 -1.33 -14.14 16.11
CA CYS A 77 -2.53 -14.69 15.50
C CYS A 77 -2.30 -15.81 14.49
N ASP A 78 -1.03 -16.14 14.22
CA ASP A 78 -0.56 -17.15 13.26
C ASP A 78 -1.07 -16.94 11.82
N LYS A 79 -1.67 -15.76 11.54
CA LYS A 79 -2.03 -15.37 10.18
C LYS A 79 -0.77 -15.10 9.38
N GLU A 80 -0.77 -15.62 8.16
CA GLU A 80 0.24 -15.33 7.17
C GLU A 80 0.13 -13.88 6.67
N ILE A 81 1.28 -13.24 6.50
CA ILE A 81 1.47 -11.91 5.99
C ILE A 81 2.21 -12.05 4.66
N SER A 82 1.47 -11.95 3.56
CA SER A 82 1.96 -12.24 2.20
C SER A 82 3.02 -11.27 1.66
N SER A 83 3.23 -10.14 2.33
CA SER A 83 4.23 -9.13 1.92
C SER A 83 5.60 -9.42 2.54
N ARG A 84 6.69 -9.20 1.79
CA ARG A 84 8.06 -9.19 2.32
C ARG A 84 8.47 -7.85 2.95
N ASN A 85 7.58 -6.85 2.93
CA ASN A 85 7.85 -5.51 3.42
C ASN A 85 7.61 -5.42 4.94
N ILE A 86 8.62 -4.98 5.69
CA ILE A 86 8.56 -4.91 7.14
C ILE A 86 7.53 -3.89 7.67
N ASP A 87 7.25 -2.83 6.92
CA ASP A 87 6.22 -1.86 7.30
C ASP A 87 4.81 -2.48 7.21
N ARG A 88 4.61 -3.46 6.32
CA ARG A 88 3.37 -4.24 6.22
C ARG A 88 3.23 -5.20 7.39
N TRP A 89 4.32 -5.82 7.84
CA TRP A 89 4.31 -6.66 9.04
C TRP A 89 3.92 -5.83 10.27
N ALA A 90 4.50 -4.64 10.41
CA ALA A 90 4.14 -3.72 11.48
C ALA A 90 2.68 -3.26 11.39
N SER A 91 2.17 -3.01 10.17
CA SER A 91 0.76 -2.67 9.96
C SER A 91 -0.18 -3.80 10.39
N HIS A 92 0.14 -5.04 10.02
CA HIS A 92 -0.59 -6.21 10.49
C HIS A 92 -0.54 -6.32 12.01
N LEU A 93 0.64 -6.22 12.63
CA LEU A 93 0.81 -6.31 14.08
C LEU A 93 -0.01 -5.25 14.83
N ARG A 94 -0.07 -4.01 14.32
CA ARG A 94 -0.92 -2.95 14.87
C ARG A 94 -2.41 -3.25 14.73
N GLY A 95 -2.84 -3.80 13.60
CA GLY A 95 -4.24 -4.17 13.35
C GLY A 95 -4.68 -5.51 13.95
N CYS A 96 -3.73 -6.34 14.40
CA CYS A 96 -4.01 -7.64 14.97
C CYS A 96 -4.56 -7.51 16.40
N ALA A 97 -5.78 -8.00 16.61
CA ALA A 97 -6.45 -7.97 17.93
C ALA A 97 -5.70 -8.75 19.02
N LYS A 98 -4.88 -9.75 18.64
CA LYS A 98 -4.11 -10.57 19.58
C LYS A 98 -2.74 -9.99 19.94
N THR A 99 -2.29 -8.94 19.24
CA THR A 99 -1.03 -8.26 19.60
C THR A 99 -1.26 -7.38 20.84
N PRO A 100 -0.42 -7.46 21.88
CA PRO A 100 -0.52 -6.60 23.06
C PRO A 100 -0.34 -5.11 22.71
N ASP A 101 -1.09 -4.23 23.38
CA ASP A 101 -1.09 -2.79 23.07
C ASP A 101 0.26 -2.11 23.33
N GLU A 102 1.05 -2.61 24.30
CA GLU A 102 2.42 -2.17 24.55
C GLU A 102 3.32 -2.38 23.33
N ILE A 103 3.17 -3.51 22.65
CA ILE A 103 3.91 -3.82 21.42
C ILE A 103 3.43 -2.92 20.28
N LYS A 104 2.11 -2.73 20.14
CA LYS A 104 1.54 -1.83 19.13
C LYS A 104 2.06 -0.41 19.29
N ALA A 105 2.20 0.08 20.52
CA ALA A 105 2.73 1.41 20.83
C ALA A 105 4.20 1.56 20.41
N GLN A 106 5.03 0.55 20.65
CA GLN A 106 6.45 0.56 20.30
C GLN A 106 6.71 0.57 18.78
N ILE A 107 5.79 0.01 17.99
CA ILE A 107 5.88 -0.05 16.52
C ILE A 107 5.04 1.02 15.80
N GLN A 108 4.65 2.09 16.50
CA GLN A 108 3.98 3.23 15.87
C GLN A 108 4.96 4.03 14.99
N PRO A 109 4.63 4.36 13.74
CA PRO A 109 5.46 5.23 12.93
C PRO A 109 5.74 6.54 13.65
N PHE A 110 7.00 6.99 13.65
CA PHE A 110 7.38 8.24 14.31
C PHE A 110 6.54 9.41 13.78
N ARG A 111 5.72 10.02 14.65
CA ARG A 111 5.06 11.30 14.40
C ARG A 111 5.91 12.37 15.07
N GLY A 112 6.40 13.34 14.32
CA GLY A 112 7.42 14.31 14.74
C GLY A 112 7.05 15.28 15.87
N ASN A 113 6.07 14.98 16.72
CA ASN A 113 5.73 15.77 17.91
C ASN A 113 5.40 14.83 19.08
N SER A 114 6.40 14.41 19.84
CA SER A 114 6.26 13.97 21.24
C SER A 114 7.58 14.24 21.96
N PRO A 115 7.57 14.79 23.19
CA PRO A 115 8.80 14.99 23.95
C PRO A 115 9.44 13.62 24.29
N PRO A 116 10.76 13.53 24.41
CA PRO A 116 11.40 12.28 24.80
C PRO A 116 10.96 11.90 26.22
N PRO A 117 10.72 10.61 26.51
CA PRO A 117 10.54 10.16 27.87
C PRO A 117 11.85 10.35 28.65
N ALA A 118 11.74 10.84 29.88
CA ALA A 118 12.87 10.97 30.80
C ALA A 118 13.46 9.59 31.11
N ASP A 119 14.79 9.53 31.10
CA ASP A 119 15.72 8.47 31.50
C ASP A 119 15.12 7.14 31.99
N ALA A 120 15.24 6.11 31.13
CA ALA A 120 15.11 4.70 31.54
C ALA A 120 16.50 4.10 31.80
N SER A 121 17.07 4.44 32.96
CA SER A 121 18.14 3.68 33.60
C SER A 121 17.69 3.29 35.01
N ALA A 122 16.92 2.22 35.14
CA ALA A 122 16.90 1.38 36.35
C ALA A 122 16.06 0.10 36.18
N ALA A 123 16.75 -1.03 36.36
CA ALA A 123 16.28 -2.24 37.05
C ALA A 123 15.11 -3.06 36.47
N LEU A 124 15.50 -4.10 35.72
CA LEU A 124 14.92 -5.45 35.81
C LEU A 124 14.79 -5.89 37.28
N ARG A 125 13.58 -6.10 37.81
CA ARG A 125 13.28 -7.11 38.85
C ARG A 125 11.84 -7.61 38.74
N HIS A 126 11.70 -8.94 38.73
CA HIS A 126 10.45 -9.70 38.82
C HIS A 126 9.71 -9.46 40.15
N PRO A 127 8.37 -9.58 40.21
CA PRO A 127 7.67 -9.72 41.48
C PRO A 127 7.41 -11.20 41.82
N VAL A 128 7.85 -11.59 43.01
CA VAL A 128 7.44 -12.80 43.72
C VAL A 128 6.23 -12.45 44.59
N LYS A 129 5.22 -13.32 44.60
CA LYS A 129 4.04 -13.30 45.52
C LYS A 129 4.48 -13.30 46.98
N THR A 130 3.74 -12.62 47.88
CA THR A 130 3.23 -13.16 49.16
C THR A 130 2.17 -12.21 49.76
N LEU A 131 1.28 -12.83 50.54
CA LEU A 131 0.00 -12.43 51.11
C LEU A 131 0.05 -11.43 52.30
N GLU A 132 -1.10 -10.76 52.48
CA GLU A 132 -1.87 -10.35 53.68
C GLU A 132 -1.18 -10.15 55.05
N LEU A 133 -1.54 -9.11 55.82
CA LEU A 133 -2.67 -9.07 56.78
C LEU A 133 -2.65 -7.83 57.72
N SER A 134 -3.86 -7.40 58.12
CA SER A 134 -4.27 -6.66 59.37
C SER A 134 -3.75 -5.23 59.63
N ALA A 135 -4.60 -4.19 59.75
CA ALA A 135 -5.48 -3.80 60.88
C ALA A 135 -4.65 -3.24 62.09
N GLU A 136 -4.94 -2.14 62.79
CA GLU A 136 -6.18 -1.47 63.23
C GLU A 136 -5.94 0.01 63.63
N HIS A 137 -7.05 0.78 63.70
CA HIS A 137 -7.49 1.81 64.67
C HIS A 137 -6.47 2.69 65.43
N THR A 138 -6.68 4.01 65.60
CA THR A 138 -7.69 4.57 66.54
C THR A 138 -7.99 6.08 66.34
N SER A 139 -9.28 6.43 66.53
CA SER A 139 -9.93 7.64 67.11
C SER A 139 -9.20 8.99 67.17
N THR A 140 -9.88 10.14 66.97
CA THR A 140 -10.80 10.70 67.98
C THR A 140 -11.65 11.88 67.45
N THR A 141 -12.98 11.70 67.49
CA THR A 141 -14.14 12.59 67.77
C THR A 141 -14.18 14.11 67.46
N GLY A 142 -15.37 14.58 67.03
CA GLY A 142 -15.84 15.97 67.22
C GLY A 142 -16.93 16.45 66.24
N ILE A 143 -18.18 15.96 66.28
CA ILE A 143 -19.40 16.60 66.86
C ILE A 143 -20.17 17.58 65.91
N VAL A 144 -21.50 17.35 65.84
CA VAL A 144 -22.68 18.15 65.39
C VAL A 144 -23.10 18.23 63.90
N MET A 145 -24.33 17.78 63.63
CA MET A 145 -25.29 18.27 62.63
C MET A 145 -26.51 18.86 63.37
N PRO A 146 -27.58 19.39 62.72
CA PRO A 146 -27.76 20.08 61.43
C PRO A 146 -28.47 21.45 61.65
N ILE A 147 -28.90 22.17 60.59
CA ILE A 147 -30.21 22.88 60.49
C ILE A 147 -30.37 23.50 59.09
N ALA A 148 -31.59 23.39 58.58
CA ALA A 148 -32.07 23.85 57.28
C ALA A 148 -32.34 25.36 57.21
N ALA A 149 -32.40 25.91 55.99
CA ALA A 149 -33.58 26.55 55.40
C ALA A 149 -33.26 27.73 54.44
N SER A 150 -33.81 27.60 53.23
CA SER A 150 -34.53 28.65 52.46
C SER A 150 -33.79 29.74 51.66
N SER A 151 -33.96 29.61 50.34
CA SER A 151 -34.41 30.63 49.36
C SER A 151 -33.62 31.93 49.19
N SER A 152 -33.10 32.17 47.98
CA SER A 152 -33.82 32.97 46.96
C SER A 152 -32.99 33.14 45.68
N SER A 153 -33.71 33.10 44.58
CA SER A 153 -33.36 33.36 43.18
C SER A 153 -32.82 34.75 42.91
N THR A 154 -31.76 34.85 42.09
CA THR A 154 -31.65 35.94 41.12
C THR A 154 -31.05 35.43 39.82
N THR A 155 -31.82 35.65 38.76
CA THR A 155 -31.53 35.45 37.35
C THR A 155 -30.47 36.43 36.84
N THR A 156 -29.43 35.93 36.17
CA THR A 156 -28.69 36.69 35.15
C THR A 156 -28.45 35.80 33.94
N SER A 157 -29.23 36.11 32.91
CA SER A 157 -29.15 35.60 31.56
C SER A 157 -27.87 36.09 30.87
N SER A 158 -26.86 35.24 30.78
CA SER A 158 -25.78 35.40 29.80
C SER A 158 -26.15 34.64 28.53
N SER A 159 -26.60 35.41 27.55
CA SER A 159 -26.74 35.00 26.15
C SER A 159 -25.38 34.59 25.60
N HIS A 160 -25.05 33.31 25.70
CA HIS A 160 -24.00 32.72 24.88
C HIS A 160 -24.51 32.75 23.44
N LEU A 161 -23.96 33.68 22.65
CA LEU A 161 -24.07 33.70 21.20
C LEU A 161 -23.49 32.38 20.68
N SER A 162 -24.37 31.41 20.46
CA SER A 162 -24.08 30.25 19.63
C SER A 162 -23.78 30.76 18.24
N VAL A 163 -22.49 30.74 17.88
CA VAL A 163 -22.05 30.95 16.51
C VAL A 163 -22.81 29.93 15.65
N PRO A 164 -23.62 30.36 14.68
CA PRO A 164 -24.22 29.40 13.76
C PRO A 164 -23.07 28.75 12.99
N SER A 165 -22.98 27.42 13.10
CA SER A 165 -22.17 26.62 12.20
C SER A 165 -22.77 26.79 10.79
N SER A 166 -22.27 27.77 10.06
CA SER A 166 -22.59 27.97 8.67
C SER A 166 -21.78 26.95 7.87
N SER A 167 -22.31 25.73 7.72
CA SER A 167 -21.99 24.94 6.54
C SER A 167 -22.39 25.78 5.32
N PRO A 168 -21.47 26.19 4.42
CA PRO A 168 -21.80 27.06 3.29
C PRO A 168 -22.63 26.36 2.20
N MET A 169 -22.89 25.06 2.35
CA MET A 169 -23.59 24.24 1.38
C MET A 169 -24.84 23.66 2.03
N GLY A 170 -25.99 24.17 1.59
CA GLY A 170 -27.30 23.92 2.18
C GLY A 170 -27.75 22.46 2.09
N SER A 171 -28.58 22.11 3.07
CA SER A 171 -29.25 20.82 3.24
C SER A 171 -30.25 20.53 2.11
N GLY A 172 -30.09 19.36 1.46
CA GLY A 172 -31.10 18.78 0.56
C GLY A 172 -30.61 17.62 -0.31
N TYR A 173 -29.29 17.47 -0.52
CA TYR A 173 -28.72 16.48 -1.43
C TYR A 173 -27.65 15.61 -0.75
N ASN A 174 -27.56 14.33 -1.13
CA ASN A 174 -26.43 13.48 -0.79
C ASN A 174 -25.22 13.93 -1.62
N GLU A 175 -24.48 14.92 -1.14
CA GLU A 175 -23.26 15.37 -1.80
C GLU A 175 -22.17 14.30 -1.68
N VAL A 176 -21.63 13.92 -2.83
CA VAL A 176 -20.59 12.92 -2.94
C VAL A 176 -19.50 13.48 -3.84
N PHE A 177 -18.29 13.51 -3.31
CA PHE A 177 -17.10 14.00 -3.99
C PHE A 177 -16.25 12.82 -4.45
N LYS A 178 -15.57 12.98 -5.57
CA LYS A 178 -14.59 12.04 -6.09
C LYS A 178 -13.21 12.67 -6.05
N VAL A 179 -12.26 11.99 -5.42
CA VAL A 179 -10.83 12.32 -5.48
C VAL A 179 -10.13 11.27 -6.32
N HIS A 180 -9.48 11.70 -7.40
CA HIS A 180 -8.78 10.83 -8.35
C HIS A 180 -7.29 11.14 -8.35
N VAL A 181 -6.46 10.10 -8.24
CA VAL A 181 -5.00 10.20 -8.31
C VAL A 181 -4.46 9.23 -9.34
N SER A 182 -3.81 9.79 -10.35
CA SER A 182 -2.95 9.10 -11.29
C SER A 182 -1.69 9.96 -11.48
N LYS A 183 -0.50 9.34 -11.32
CA LYS A 183 0.80 10.01 -11.41
C LYS A 183 1.82 9.09 -12.06
N ASP A 184 2.85 9.66 -12.68
CA ASP A 184 3.85 8.89 -13.43
C ASP A 184 4.66 7.90 -12.61
N TYR A 185 4.74 8.08 -11.29
CA TYR A 185 5.39 7.13 -10.38
C TYR A 185 4.41 6.08 -9.80
N MET A 186 3.12 6.16 -10.11
CA MET A 186 2.13 5.13 -9.79
C MET A 186 2.11 4.13 -10.95
N LYS A 187 3.25 3.47 -11.14
CA LYS A 187 3.48 2.49 -12.19
C LYS A 187 4.39 1.38 -11.70
N PHE A 188 4.28 0.21 -12.30
CA PHE A 188 5.19 -0.91 -12.09
C PHE A 188 5.44 -1.61 -13.42
N ASN A 189 6.68 -1.99 -13.67
CA ASN A 189 7.05 -2.74 -14.86
C ASN A 189 7.14 -4.21 -14.46
N ALA A 190 6.37 -5.09 -15.09
CA ALA A 190 6.35 -6.49 -14.71
C ALA A 190 6.19 -7.41 -15.92
N ALA A 191 6.82 -8.59 -15.82
CA ALA A 191 6.66 -9.67 -16.78
C ALA A 191 5.47 -10.55 -16.36
N HIS A 192 4.76 -11.10 -17.35
CA HIS A 192 3.69 -12.06 -17.13
C HIS A 192 3.38 -12.84 -18.40
N PHE A 193 2.47 -13.79 -18.27
CA PHE A 193 1.66 -14.32 -19.37
C PHE A 193 0.31 -14.75 -18.80
N ILE A 194 -0.73 -14.65 -19.61
CA ILE A 194 -2.06 -15.18 -19.38
C ILE A 194 -2.11 -16.65 -19.77
N ALA A 195 -2.67 -17.45 -18.89
CA ALA A 195 -3.04 -18.82 -19.14
C ALA A 195 -4.41 -19.11 -18.50
N TYR A 196 -5.28 -19.74 -19.24
CA TYR A 196 -6.56 -20.30 -18.80
C TYR A 196 -6.82 -21.58 -19.60
N LYS A 197 -7.84 -22.36 -19.25
CA LYS A 197 -8.10 -23.65 -19.88
C LYS A 197 -8.13 -23.57 -21.41
N GLY A 198 -7.22 -24.30 -22.07
CA GLY A 198 -7.09 -24.34 -23.52
C GLY A 198 -6.35 -23.16 -24.15
N PHE A 199 -5.80 -22.23 -23.37
CA PHE A 199 -5.09 -21.06 -23.88
C PHE A 199 -3.88 -20.68 -23.03
N ARG A 200 -2.79 -20.31 -23.71
CA ARG A 200 -1.61 -19.74 -23.08
C ARG A 200 -0.92 -18.80 -24.07
N GLU A 201 -0.74 -17.55 -23.68
CA GLU A 201 0.05 -16.59 -24.47
C GLU A 201 1.54 -16.66 -24.14
N LYS A 202 2.41 -16.13 -25.01
CA LYS A 202 3.85 -16.09 -24.77
C LYS A 202 4.21 -15.13 -23.63
N LEU A 203 5.29 -15.45 -22.90
CA LEU A 203 5.89 -14.57 -21.89
C LEU A 203 6.23 -13.21 -22.52
N HIS A 204 5.79 -12.14 -21.87
CA HIS A 204 6.11 -10.77 -22.22
C HIS A 204 5.98 -9.88 -20.97
N GLY A 205 5.81 -8.57 -21.12
CA GLY A 205 5.59 -7.68 -19.98
C GLY A 205 5.00 -6.33 -20.36
N HIS A 206 4.58 -5.58 -19.34
CA HIS A 206 3.95 -4.27 -19.47
C HIS A 206 4.54 -3.25 -18.51
N ASN A 207 4.39 -1.97 -18.89
CA ASN A 207 4.59 -0.84 -18.00
C ASN A 207 3.23 -0.47 -17.40
N TYR A 208 2.79 -1.24 -16.40
CA TYR A 208 1.48 -1.07 -15.79
C TYR A 208 1.34 0.30 -15.14
N ARG A 209 0.20 0.97 -15.35
CA ARG A 209 -0.14 2.23 -14.67
C ARG A 209 -1.32 2.06 -13.75
N LEU A 210 -1.19 2.57 -12.53
CA LEU A 210 -2.21 2.58 -11.49
C LEU A 210 -2.87 3.96 -11.40
N ALA A 211 -4.20 3.97 -11.37
CA ALA A 211 -4.98 5.10 -10.91
C ALA A 211 -5.94 4.68 -9.79
N VAL A 212 -6.15 5.57 -8.82
CA VAL A 212 -7.04 5.32 -7.68
C VAL A 212 -8.05 6.45 -7.58
N THR A 213 -9.32 6.10 -7.51
CA THR A 213 -10.41 7.03 -7.24
C THR A 213 -11.07 6.65 -5.92
N ILE A 214 -11.20 7.59 -4.98
CA ILE A 214 -11.99 7.41 -3.76
C ILE A 214 -13.18 8.36 -3.82
N THR A 215 -14.36 7.82 -3.53
CA THR A 215 -15.62 8.56 -3.53
C THR A 215 -16.17 8.63 -2.11
N GLY A 216 -16.56 9.81 -1.64
CA GLY A 216 -17.02 9.99 -0.26
C GLY A 216 -17.51 11.41 0.04
N GLN A 217 -17.74 11.69 1.32
CA GLN A 217 -18.09 13.03 1.79
C GLN A 217 -16.83 13.84 2.08
N VAL A 218 -16.93 15.17 1.99
CA VAL A 218 -15.87 16.08 2.45
C VAL A 218 -15.97 16.19 3.97
N GLY A 219 -14.87 15.84 4.66
CA GLY A 219 -14.75 15.98 6.10
C GLY A 219 -14.59 17.44 6.55
N PRO A 220 -14.59 17.70 7.87
CA PRO A 220 -14.46 19.05 8.43
C PRO A 220 -13.12 19.73 8.09
N ASP A 221 -12.12 18.97 7.65
CA ASP A 221 -10.82 19.45 7.18
C ASP A 221 -10.80 19.81 5.68
N GLY A 222 -11.93 19.66 4.98
CA GLY A 222 -12.07 20.02 3.57
C GLY A 222 -11.66 18.92 2.58
N TYR A 223 -11.38 17.70 3.04
CA TYR A 223 -10.99 16.58 2.15
C TYR A 223 -11.94 15.39 2.22
N VAL A 224 -12.04 14.62 1.13
CA VAL A 224 -12.54 13.24 1.20
C VAL A 224 -11.47 12.36 1.86
N VAL A 225 -10.32 12.28 1.20
CA VAL A 225 -9.07 11.68 1.68
C VAL A 225 -7.93 12.54 1.16
N ASP A 226 -6.85 12.69 1.93
CA ASP A 226 -5.66 13.42 1.50
C ASP A 226 -4.98 12.70 0.32
N PHE A 227 -4.79 13.42 -0.79
CA PHE A 227 -4.08 12.93 -1.97
C PHE A 227 -2.68 12.39 -1.65
N GLY A 228 -1.98 12.96 -0.66
CA GLY A 228 -0.68 12.51 -0.18
C GLY A 228 -0.69 11.08 0.35
N GLU A 229 -1.78 10.65 0.97
CA GLU A 229 -1.94 9.30 1.49
C GLU A 229 -2.16 8.29 0.37
N ILE A 230 -3.06 8.61 -0.57
CA ILE A 230 -3.29 7.80 -1.78
C ILE A 230 -1.97 7.60 -2.53
N LYS A 231 -1.20 8.69 -2.74
CA LYS A 231 0.11 8.64 -3.42
C LYS A 231 1.12 7.78 -2.67
N LYS A 232 1.21 7.92 -1.34
CA LYS A 232 2.18 7.17 -0.52
C LYS A 232 1.90 5.67 -0.60
N ILE A 233 0.65 5.27 -0.35
CA ILE A 233 0.24 3.86 -0.34
C ILE A 233 0.41 3.25 -1.73
N SER A 234 -0.11 3.92 -2.76
CA SER A 234 -0.01 3.47 -4.14
C SER A 234 1.43 3.25 -4.58
N ARG A 235 2.35 4.15 -4.20
CA ARG A 235 3.78 4.01 -4.50
C ARG A 235 4.39 2.76 -3.87
N VAL A 236 4.02 2.43 -2.63
CA VAL A 236 4.53 1.22 -1.96
C VAL A 236 4.02 -0.02 -2.68
N ILE A 237 2.72 -0.07 -3.01
CA ILE A 237 2.13 -1.20 -3.73
C ILE A 237 2.79 -1.38 -5.11
N CYS A 238 2.94 -0.31 -5.89
CA CYS A 238 3.61 -0.39 -7.18
C CYS A 238 5.07 -0.83 -7.04
N LYS A 239 5.79 -0.34 -6.02
CA LYS A 239 7.18 -0.76 -5.77
C LYS A 239 7.28 -2.25 -5.45
N ASP A 240 6.33 -2.79 -4.69
CA ASP A 240 6.30 -4.22 -4.33
C ASP A 240 6.11 -5.13 -5.57
N LEU A 241 5.49 -4.62 -6.65
CA LEU A 241 5.25 -5.36 -7.91
C LEU A 241 6.29 -5.09 -9.00
N ASN A 242 7.06 -3.99 -8.88
CA ASN A 242 7.96 -3.54 -9.92
C ASN A 242 9.15 -4.50 -10.10
N GLU A 243 9.59 -4.67 -11.35
CA GLU A 243 10.72 -5.51 -11.74
C GLU A 243 10.55 -6.97 -11.31
N SER A 244 9.33 -7.49 -11.43
CA SER A 244 9.02 -8.88 -11.10
C SER A 244 8.25 -9.61 -12.20
N PHE A 245 8.30 -10.94 -12.16
CA PHE A 245 7.36 -11.82 -12.85
C PHE A 245 6.13 -12.04 -11.95
N LEU A 246 4.93 -11.77 -12.48
CA LEU A 246 3.68 -11.93 -11.73
C LEU A 246 3.24 -13.40 -11.77
N VAL A 247 3.23 -14.05 -10.60
CA VAL A 247 2.84 -15.46 -10.45
C VAL A 247 1.41 -15.53 -9.90
N PRO A 248 0.40 -15.96 -10.69
CA PRO A 248 -0.96 -16.13 -10.22
C PRO A 248 -1.11 -17.44 -9.45
N MET A 249 -0.93 -17.39 -8.13
CA MET A 249 -0.85 -18.57 -7.25
C MET A 249 -2.13 -19.40 -7.19
N ASN A 250 -3.28 -18.82 -7.57
CA ASN A 250 -4.57 -19.51 -7.55
C ASN A 250 -5.00 -19.99 -8.94
N SER A 251 -4.10 -19.96 -9.93
CA SER A 251 -4.40 -20.39 -11.30
C SER A 251 -4.86 -21.85 -11.34
N ASP A 252 -5.94 -22.11 -12.09
CA ASP A 252 -6.43 -23.46 -12.37
C ASP A 252 -5.85 -24.07 -13.66
N ALA A 253 -5.04 -23.28 -14.40
CA ALA A 253 -4.38 -23.67 -15.65
C ALA A 253 -2.86 -23.84 -15.51
N LEU A 254 -2.29 -23.49 -14.35
CA LEU A 254 -0.85 -23.58 -14.09
C LEU A 254 -0.55 -24.53 -12.93
N LYS A 255 0.44 -25.41 -13.13
CA LYS A 255 1.05 -26.17 -12.04
C LYS A 255 2.25 -25.40 -11.54
N ILE A 256 2.13 -24.81 -10.36
CA ILE A 256 3.17 -23.99 -9.73
C ILE A 256 3.81 -24.80 -8.59
N SER A 257 5.13 -24.85 -8.58
CA SER A 257 5.92 -25.52 -7.54
C SER A 257 7.18 -24.73 -7.23
N PHE A 258 7.88 -25.10 -6.16
CA PHE A 258 9.06 -24.39 -5.68
C PHE A 258 10.16 -25.40 -5.32
N ASP A 259 11.41 -25.03 -5.58
CA ASP A 259 12.58 -25.63 -4.91
C ASP A 259 13.20 -24.60 -3.96
N ASP A 260 14.48 -24.70 -3.58
CA ASP A 260 15.11 -23.73 -2.69
C ASP A 260 15.23 -22.32 -3.31
N THR A 261 15.53 -22.24 -4.61
CA THR A 261 15.93 -20.98 -5.27
C THR A 261 14.88 -20.41 -6.21
N ASN A 262 14.02 -21.27 -6.78
CA ASN A 262 13.19 -20.95 -7.94
C ASN A 262 11.70 -21.25 -7.74
N VAL A 263 10.90 -20.54 -8.53
CA VAL A 263 9.50 -20.86 -8.85
C VAL A 263 9.50 -21.61 -10.18
N HIS A 264 8.82 -22.76 -10.22
CA HIS A 264 8.66 -23.58 -11.41
C HIS A 264 7.20 -23.60 -11.85
N ILE A 265 6.95 -23.35 -13.13
CA ILE A 265 5.61 -23.30 -13.71
C ILE A 265 5.54 -24.28 -14.88
N VAL A 266 4.55 -25.16 -14.86
CA VAL A 266 4.19 -26.03 -15.97
C VAL A 266 2.78 -25.69 -16.44
N THR A 267 2.65 -25.42 -17.74
CA THR A 267 1.38 -25.06 -18.41
C THR A 267 0.68 -26.30 -18.98
N GLU A 268 -0.58 -26.16 -19.39
CA GLU A 268 -1.36 -27.26 -19.99
C GLU A 268 -0.74 -27.82 -21.28
N ASP A 269 -0.08 -26.97 -22.08
CA ASP A 269 0.67 -27.36 -23.28
C ASP A 269 2.06 -27.95 -22.98
N MET A 270 2.33 -28.28 -21.71
CA MET A 270 3.58 -28.87 -21.21
C MET A 270 4.82 -27.98 -21.32
N ALA A 271 4.67 -26.69 -21.67
CA ALA A 271 5.77 -25.73 -21.56
C ALA A 271 6.19 -25.56 -20.09
N LYS A 272 7.46 -25.24 -19.89
CA LYS A 272 8.08 -25.14 -18.56
C LYS A 272 8.83 -23.83 -18.42
N PHE A 273 8.62 -23.16 -17.30
CA PHE A 273 9.31 -21.94 -16.92
C PHE A 273 9.94 -22.13 -15.53
N SER A 274 11.09 -21.51 -15.32
CA SER A 274 11.77 -21.48 -14.03
C SER A 274 12.36 -20.09 -13.80
N PHE A 275 12.00 -19.47 -12.69
CA PHE A 275 12.42 -18.11 -12.35
C PHE A 275 12.98 -18.08 -10.92
N PRO A 276 14.00 -17.27 -10.62
CA PRO A 276 14.42 -17.05 -9.22
C PRO A 276 13.26 -16.54 -8.36
N LYS A 277 13.12 -17.05 -7.13
CA LYS A 277 12.10 -16.60 -6.16
C LYS A 277 12.21 -15.12 -5.79
N ALA A 278 13.39 -14.52 -5.99
CA ALA A 278 13.62 -13.10 -5.74
C ALA A 278 12.99 -12.22 -6.84
N ASP A 279 12.80 -12.77 -8.03
CA ASP A 279 12.33 -12.06 -9.22
C ASP A 279 10.81 -12.25 -9.42
N CYS A 280 10.13 -12.94 -8.48
CA CYS A 280 8.72 -13.28 -8.59
C CYS A 280 7.87 -12.54 -7.55
N SER A 281 6.74 -12.00 -7.98
CA SER A 281 5.65 -11.56 -7.12
C SER A 281 4.58 -12.65 -7.07
N LEU A 282 4.46 -13.32 -5.93
CA LEU A 282 3.46 -14.38 -5.71
C LEU A 282 2.13 -13.74 -5.33
N LEU A 283 1.16 -13.75 -6.24
CA LEU A 283 -0.11 -13.05 -6.07
C LEU A 283 -1.26 -14.05 -5.87
N PRO A 284 -2.16 -13.83 -4.89
CA PRO A 284 -3.32 -14.70 -4.66
C PRO A 284 -4.45 -14.41 -5.66
N ILE A 285 -4.14 -14.51 -6.95
CA ILE A 285 -5.02 -14.28 -8.10
C ILE A 285 -5.02 -15.52 -9.00
N VAL A 286 -6.08 -15.71 -9.79
CA VAL A 286 -6.25 -16.83 -10.71
C VAL A 286 -5.55 -16.52 -12.04
N HIS A 287 -5.69 -15.30 -12.54
CA HIS A 287 -5.05 -14.82 -13.77
C HIS A 287 -4.28 -13.54 -13.49
N SER A 288 -3.16 -13.33 -14.20
CA SER A 288 -2.37 -12.10 -14.14
C SER A 288 -2.94 -10.98 -15.03
N SER A 289 -4.26 -10.91 -15.17
CA SER A 289 -4.94 -9.90 -16.01
C SER A 289 -5.08 -8.56 -15.29
N ALA A 290 -5.26 -7.48 -16.05
CA ALA A 290 -5.54 -6.16 -15.51
C ALA A 290 -6.74 -6.12 -14.53
N GLU A 291 -7.81 -6.89 -14.76
CA GLU A 291 -8.99 -6.96 -13.89
C GLU A 291 -8.64 -7.53 -12.51
N GLU A 292 -7.95 -8.68 -12.47
CA GLU A 292 -7.61 -9.32 -11.20
C GLU A 292 -6.52 -8.54 -10.46
N LEU A 293 -5.60 -7.90 -11.17
CA LEU A 293 -4.64 -6.96 -10.58
C LEU A 293 -5.37 -5.76 -9.96
N ALA A 294 -6.43 -5.24 -10.57
CA ALA A 294 -7.22 -4.16 -9.99
C ALA A 294 -7.94 -4.60 -8.70
N ILE A 295 -8.47 -5.82 -8.65
CA ILE A 295 -9.06 -6.41 -7.43
C ILE A 295 -7.98 -6.57 -6.34
N TYR A 296 -6.85 -7.19 -6.68
CA TYR A 296 -5.74 -7.40 -5.75
C TYR A 296 -5.25 -6.07 -5.17
N ILE A 297 -4.98 -5.07 -6.01
CA ILE A 297 -4.51 -3.75 -5.57
C ILE A 297 -5.56 -3.01 -4.74
N SER A 298 -6.86 -3.18 -5.05
CA SER A 298 -7.95 -2.63 -4.22
C SER A 298 -7.94 -3.22 -2.80
N ASN A 299 -7.73 -4.53 -2.65
CA ASN A 299 -7.54 -5.17 -1.34
C ASN A 299 -6.32 -4.57 -0.61
N GLN A 300 -5.19 -4.44 -1.31
CA GLN A 300 -3.95 -3.90 -0.74
C GLN A 300 -4.11 -2.43 -0.29
N LEU A 301 -4.88 -1.63 -1.03
CA LEU A 301 -5.21 -0.25 -0.66
C LEU A 301 -6.08 -0.21 0.60
N ILE A 302 -7.14 -1.03 0.66
CA ILE A 302 -8.03 -1.10 1.83
C ILE A 302 -7.27 -1.56 3.07
N ASP A 303 -6.38 -2.54 2.95
CA ASP A 303 -5.57 -3.01 4.08
C ASP A 303 -4.61 -1.92 4.58
N ALA A 304 -4.04 -1.12 3.66
CA ALA A 304 -3.11 -0.06 3.99
C ALA A 304 -3.79 1.19 4.57
N PHE A 305 -4.96 1.57 4.06
CA PHE A 305 -5.79 2.62 4.66
C PHE A 305 -6.48 2.16 5.95
N THR A 306 -6.79 0.86 6.03
CA THR A 306 -7.77 0.24 6.93
C THR A 306 -9.23 0.58 6.59
N MET A 307 -10.11 -0.41 6.71
CA MET A 307 -11.55 -0.22 6.49
C MET A 307 -12.15 0.83 7.45
N VAL A 308 -11.71 0.80 8.71
CA VAL A 308 -12.20 1.71 9.75
C VAL A 308 -11.88 3.17 9.40
N ALA A 309 -10.64 3.47 9.04
CA ALA A 309 -10.27 4.84 8.68
C ALA A 309 -11.01 5.34 7.43
N LEU A 310 -11.25 4.47 6.44
CA LEU A 310 -12.04 4.83 5.26
C LEU A 310 -13.48 5.18 5.64
N LEU A 311 -14.12 4.38 6.51
CA LEU A 311 -15.47 4.63 7.01
C LEU A 311 -15.56 5.91 7.85
N GLU A 312 -14.61 6.15 8.76
CA GLU A 312 -14.53 7.38 9.57
C GLU A 312 -14.37 8.64 8.72
N ARG A 313 -13.71 8.53 7.56
CA ARG A 313 -13.61 9.60 6.55
C ARG A 313 -14.87 9.78 5.70
N GLY A 314 -15.88 8.93 5.87
CA GLY A 314 -17.07 8.93 5.02
C GLY A 314 -16.78 8.47 3.59
N ALA A 315 -15.73 7.66 3.37
CA ALA A 315 -15.49 7.03 2.09
C ALA A 315 -16.54 5.94 1.83
N ARG A 316 -17.17 6.02 0.65
CA ARG A 316 -18.26 5.12 0.23
C ARG A 316 -17.83 4.16 -0.86
N LYS A 317 -16.72 4.47 -1.54
CA LYS A 317 -16.27 3.73 -2.72
C LYS A 317 -14.78 3.89 -2.94
N ILE A 318 -14.15 2.80 -3.33
CA ILE A 318 -12.81 2.81 -3.90
C ILE A 318 -12.88 2.18 -5.29
N GLU A 319 -12.23 2.83 -6.24
CA GLU A 319 -12.07 2.35 -7.61
C GLU A 319 -10.57 2.33 -7.93
N VAL A 320 -10.12 1.21 -8.48
CA VAL A 320 -8.74 0.97 -8.89
C VAL A 320 -8.74 0.70 -10.37
N SER A 321 -7.93 1.43 -11.12
CA SER A 321 -7.73 1.22 -12.55
C SER A 321 -6.30 0.80 -12.84
N ILE A 322 -6.15 -0.27 -13.63
CA ILE A 322 -4.87 -0.82 -14.08
C ILE A 322 -4.82 -0.78 -15.60
N SER A 323 -3.77 -0.19 -16.14
CA SER A 323 -3.55 -0.06 -17.58
C SER A 323 -2.28 -0.79 -17.99
N GLU A 324 -2.41 -1.73 -18.93
CA GLU A 324 -1.29 -2.50 -19.53
C GLU A 324 -0.62 -1.75 -20.70
N ALA A 325 -1.40 -0.94 -21.41
CA ALA A 325 -0.97 -0.13 -22.53
C ALA A 325 -1.82 1.14 -22.63
N ASN A 326 -1.36 2.14 -23.39
CA ASN A 326 -2.10 3.38 -23.59
C ASN A 326 -3.55 3.10 -24.05
N GLN A 327 -4.52 3.67 -23.34
CA GLN A 327 -5.96 3.53 -23.59
C GLN A 327 -6.54 2.12 -23.38
N GLN A 328 -5.77 1.17 -22.86
CA GLN A 328 -6.23 -0.16 -22.49
C GLN A 328 -6.12 -0.31 -20.97
N PHE A 329 -7.25 -0.36 -20.28
CA PHE A 329 -7.30 -0.47 -18.84
C PHE A 329 -8.54 -1.23 -18.35
N ALA A 330 -8.37 -1.92 -17.23
CA ALA A 330 -9.47 -2.45 -16.43
C ALA A 330 -9.69 -1.56 -15.21
N SER A 331 -10.93 -1.45 -14.77
CA SER A 331 -11.31 -0.74 -13.54
C SER A 331 -12.14 -1.66 -12.66
N TYR A 332 -11.74 -1.80 -11.40
CA TYR A 332 -12.49 -2.49 -10.38
C TYR A 332 -13.02 -1.49 -9.35
N GLU A 333 -14.32 -1.55 -9.11
CA GLU A 333 -15.02 -0.72 -8.15
C GLU A 333 -15.50 -1.56 -6.96
N ARG A 334 -15.23 -1.08 -5.75
CA ARG A 334 -15.75 -1.65 -4.51
C ARG A 334 -16.51 -0.60 -3.73
N THR A 335 -17.77 -0.88 -3.46
CA THR A 335 -18.56 -0.11 -2.49
C THR A 335 -18.10 -0.45 -1.08
N ILE A 336 -17.80 0.60 -0.33
CA ILE A 336 -17.49 0.57 1.09
C ILE A 336 -18.78 1.02 1.78
N MET A 337 -19.73 0.09 1.95
CA MET A 337 -21.01 0.41 2.59
C MET A 337 -20.84 0.48 4.11
N THR A 338 -21.62 1.36 4.71
CA THR A 338 -21.98 1.33 6.14
C THR A 338 -23.24 0.51 6.31
#